data_AF-A0A380KDU8-F1
#
_entry.id   AF-A0A380KDU8-F1
#
_cell.length_a   1.000
_cell.length_b   1.000
_cell.length_c   1.000
_cell.angle_alpha   90.00
_cell.angle_beta   90.00
_cell.angle_gamma   90.00
#
_symmetry.space_group_name_H-M   'P 1'
#
loop_
_entity.id
_entity.type
_entity.pdbx_description
1 polymer ?
#
loop_
_entity_poly.entity_id
_entity_poly.type
_entity_poly.pdbx_seq_one_letter_code
_entity_poly.pdbx_strand_id
1 'polypeptide(L)' 'MNTGWRYVVKQFSLLGLVALLCLFFLALGLVIGYGVIGDGKNPFSILSPGTWHDLIGKFTGN' A
#
# COMPACT_ATOMS: atom_id res chain seq x y z
N MET A 1 28.15 -0.67 27.45
CA MET A 1 27.78 -1.47 26.25
C MET A 1 26.47 -0.94 25.63
N ASN A 2 26.39 0.34 25.23
CA ASN A 2 25.13 0.97 24.80
C ASN A 2 25.14 1.51 23.35
N THR A 3 26.25 1.33 22.62
CA THR A 3 26.43 1.94 21.29
C THR A 3 25.78 1.11 20.17
N GLY A 4 25.84 -0.23 20.26
CA GLY A 4 25.27 -1.12 19.25
C GLY A 4 23.74 -1.02 19.15
N TRP A 5 23.04 -0.94 20.29
CA TRP A 5 21.58 -0.86 20.32
C TRP A 5 21.02 0.40 19.65
N ARG A 6 21.65 1.57 19.88
CA ARG A 6 21.29 2.83 19.20
C ARG A 6 21.44 2.74 17.68
N TYR A 7 22.45 2.01 17.21
CA TYR A 7 22.68 1.81 15.77
C TYR A 7 21.59 0.93 15.15
N VAL A 8 21.25 -0.17 15.83
CA VAL A 8 20.18 -1.09 15.41
C VAL A 8 18.84 -0.37 15.31
N VAL A 9 18.42 0.37 16.35
CA VAL A 9 17.16 1.14 16.33
C VAL A 9 17.15 2.17 15.20
N LYS A 10 18.27 2.85 14.95
CA LYS A 10 18.36 3.84 13.87
C LYS A 10 18.23 3.18 12.49
N GLN A 11 18.83 2.02 12.28
CA GLN A 11 18.67 1.26 11.02
C GLN A 11 17.25 0.76 10.83
N PHE A 12 16.62 0.19 11.86
CA PHE A 12 15.22 -0.23 11.79
C PHE A 12 14.27 0.94 11.56
N SER A 13 14.54 2.12 12.12
CA SER A 13 13.75 3.33 11.84
C SER A 13 13.86 3.78 10.39
N LEU A 14 15.06 3.72 9.80
CA LEU A 14 15.26 4.04 8.39
C LEU A 14 14.56 3.01 7.49
N LEU A 15 14.67 1.71 7.82
CA LEU A 15 13.97 0.65 7.11
C LEU A 15 12.45 0.83 7.18
N GLY A 16 11.92 1.14 8.37
CA GLY A 16 10.51 1.42 8.58
C GLY A 16 10.03 2.65 7.81
N LEU A 17 10.84 3.71 7.75
CA LEU A 17 10.54 4.90 6.96
C LEU A 17 10.50 4.58 5.47
N VAL A 18 11.49 3.86 4.96
CA VAL A 18 11.53 3.43 3.55
C VAL A 18 10.33 2.53 3.23
N ALA A 19 10.01 1.57 4.09
CA ALA A 19 8.86 0.69 3.93
C ALA A 19 7.53 1.47 3.88
N LEU A 20 7.36 2.45 4.77
CA LEU A 20 6.20 3.34 4.77
C LEU A 20 6.12 4.15 3.48
N LEU A 21 7.24 4.67 3.00
CA LEU A 21 7.31 5.39 1.74
C LEU A 21 6.94 4.49 0.54
N CYS A 22 7.41 3.25 0.53
CA CYS A 22 7.03 2.26 -0.48
C CYS A 22 5.52 1.97 -0.46
N LEU A 23 4.92 1.78 0.73
CA LEU A 23 3.48 1.59 0.86
C LEU A 23 2.69 2.81 0.39
N PHE A 24 3.20 4.01 0.66
CA PHE A 24 2.59 5.25 0.20
C PHE A 24 2.60 5.36 -1.33
N PHE A 25 3.75 5.11 -1.97
CA PHE A 25 3.84 5.09 -3.43
C PHE A 25 2.99 3.99 -4.07
N LEU A 26 2.91 2.82 -3.43
CA LEU A 26 2.04 1.73 -3.87
C LEU A 26 0.56 2.14 -3.81
N ALA A 27 0.13 2.77 -2.70
CA ALA A 27 -1.23 3.27 -2.57
C ALA A 27 -1.56 4.34 -3.62
N LEU A 28 -0.63 5.26 -3.88
CA LEU A 28 -0.77 6.25 -4.96
C LEU A 28 -0.88 5.59 -6.34
N GLY A 29 -0.02 4.62 -6.64
CA GLY A 29 -0.05 3.87 -7.89
C GLY A 29 -1.37 3.13 -8.08
N LEU A 30 -1.92 2.52 -7.03
CA LEU A 30 -3.22 1.86 -7.05
C LEU A 30 -4.37 2.85 -7.27
N VAL A 31 -4.38 3.99 -6.58
CA VAL A 31 -5.44 5.01 -6.72
C VAL A 31 -5.42 5.60 -8.13
N ILE A 32 -4.25 5.90 -8.68
CA ILE A 32 -4.11 6.40 -10.05
C ILE A 32 -4.51 5.31 -11.06
N GLY A 33 -4.01 4.08 -10.91
CA GLY A 33 -4.34 2.98 -11.80
C GLY A 33 -5.83 2.64 -11.79
N TYR A 34 -6.45 2.57 -10.61
CA TYR A 34 -7.87 2.25 -10.47
C TYR A 34 -8.81 3.39 -10.88
N GLY A 35 -8.41 4.65 -10.68
CA GLY A 35 -9.26 5.81 -11.00
C GLY A 35 -9.10 6.35 -12.43
N VAL A 36 -7.91 6.20 -13.03
CA VAL A 36 -7.62 6.71 -14.39
C VAL A 36 -7.75 5.62 -15.45
N ILE A 37 -7.27 4.41 -15.16
CA ILE A 37 -7.29 3.28 -16.11
C ILE A 37 -8.49 2.37 -15.83
N GLY A 38 -8.75 2.08 -14.56
CA GLY A 38 -9.99 1.45 -14.13
C GLY A 38 -11.12 2.49 -14.19
N ASP A 39 -12.30 2.08 -14.61
CA ASP A 39 -13.52 2.90 -14.62
C ASP A 39 -14.08 3.10 -13.18
N GLY A 40 -13.17 3.25 -12.21
CA GLY A 40 -13.45 3.35 -10.80
C GLY A 40 -14.02 4.73 -10.46
N LYS A 41 -15.35 4.83 -10.37
CA LYS A 41 -16.08 6.07 -9.99
C LYS A 41 -15.48 6.81 -8.79
N ASN A 42 -14.91 6.06 -7.84
CA ASN A 42 -14.25 6.58 -6.65
C ASN A 42 -12.82 6.01 -6.57
N PRO A 43 -11.76 6.79 -6.90
CA PRO A 43 -10.37 6.31 -6.96
C PRO A 43 -9.85 5.70 -5.65
N PHE A 44 -10.32 6.23 -4.51
CA PHE A 44 -9.94 5.76 -3.17
C PHE A 44 -10.57 4.42 -2.78
N SER A 45 -11.58 3.94 -3.51
CA SER A 45 -12.25 2.66 -3.21
C SER A 45 -11.30 1.47 -3.30
N ILE A 46 -10.26 1.58 -4.13
CA ILE A 46 -9.22 0.54 -4.26
C ILE A 46 -8.46 0.27 -2.97
N LEU A 47 -8.51 1.18 -1.99
CA LEU A 47 -7.91 0.98 -0.67
C LEU A 47 -8.87 0.23 0.28
N SER A 48 -10.13 0.05 -0.10
CA SER A 48 -11.13 -0.65 0.71
C SER A 48 -11.12 -2.17 0.46
N PRO A 49 -11.25 -3.01 1.50
CA PRO A 49 -11.31 -4.47 1.33
C PRO A 49 -12.49 -4.93 0.47
N GLY A 50 -13.62 -4.20 0.51
CA GLY A 50 -14.82 -4.54 -0.27
C GLY A 50 -14.57 -4.48 -1.77
N THR A 51 -13.85 -3.47 -2.25
CA THR A 51 -13.48 -3.37 -3.67
C THR A 51 -12.56 -4.51 -4.11
N TRP A 52 -11.66 -4.99 -3.24
CA TRP A 52 -10.85 -6.18 -3.53
C TRP A 52 -11.70 -7.44 -3.60
N HIS A 53 -12.69 -7.58 -2.71
CA HIS A 53 -13.62 -8.70 -2.76
C HIS A 53 -14.41 -8.72 -4.08
N ASP A 54 -14.95 -7.59 -4.50
CA ASP A 54 -15.67 -7.47 -5.78
C ASP A 54 -14.76 -7.72 -6.99
N LEU A 55 -13.52 -7.20 -6.96
CA LEU A 55 -12.52 -7.45 -8.01
C LEU A 55 -12.22 -8.94 -8.13
N ILE A 56 -11.94 -9.62 -7.00
CA ILE A 56 -11.67 -11.05 -6.98
C ILE A 56 -12.92 -11.85 -7.38
N GLY A 57 -14.11 -11.42 -6.96
CA GLY A 57 -15.40 -12.00 -7.34
C GLY A 57 -15.58 -12.03 -8.86
N LYS A 58 -15.28 -10.92 -9.54
CA LYS A 58 -15.30 -10.83 -11.02
C LYS A 58 -14.39 -11.86 -11.70
N PHE A 59 -13.23 -12.16 -11.13
CA PHE A 59 -12.33 -13.18 -11.67
C PHE A 59 -12.74 -14.61 -11.31
N THR A 60 -13.44 -14.78 -10.18
CA THR A 60 -13.84 -16.09 -9.65
C THR A 60 -15.25 -16.50 -10.09
N GLY A 61 -16.00 -15.60 -10.76
CA GLY A 61 -17.35 -15.85 -11.25
C GLY A 61 -18.44 -15.72 -10.19
N ASN A 62 -18.17 -14.98 -9.10
CA ASN A 62 -19.17 -14.59 -8.10
C ASN A 62 -19.69 -13.17 -8.36
#